data_AF-Q62820-F1
#
_entry.id   AF-Q62820-F1
#
_cell.length_a   1.000
_cell.length_b   1.000
_cell.length_c   1.000
_cell.angle_alpha   90.00
_cell.angle_beta   90.00
_cell.angle_gamma   90.00
#
_symmetry.space_group_name_H-M   'P 1'
#
loop_
_entity.id
_entity.type
_entity.pdbx_description
1 polymer ?
#
loop_
_entity_poly.entity_id
_entity_poly.type
_entity_poly.pdbx_seq_one_letter_code
_entity_poly.pdbx_strand_id
1 'polypeptide(L)'
;CYMTLTTALHLHRGGSPKGPAGTGKTETVKDLGKALGTYVIVVNCSEGLDYKSMGRMYSGLAQTGAWGCFDEFNRINIEVLSVVAQQILSILSALTANLTRFYFEGFEINLVWSCGI
;
A
#
# COMPACT_ATOMS: atom_id res chain seq x y z
N CYS A 1 5.19 13.78 10.37
CA CYS A 1 4.77 12.54 9.67
C CYS A 1 3.42 12.70 8.98
N TYR A 2 2.34 13.11 9.69
CA TYR A 2 1.00 13.23 9.09
C TYR A 2 0.99 14.11 7.84
N MET A 3 1.54 15.32 7.91
CA MET A 3 1.62 16.21 6.73
C MET A 3 2.28 15.56 5.51
N THR A 4 3.34 14.77 5.71
CA THR A 4 4.02 14.08 4.62
C THR A 4 3.16 12.96 4.04
N LEU A 5 2.51 12.17 4.90
CA LEU A 5 1.62 11.08 4.46
C LEU A 5 0.38 11.61 3.75
N THR A 6 -0.26 12.66 4.28
CA THR A 6 -1.41 13.30 3.65
C THR A 6 -1.05 13.97 2.32
N THR A 7 0.15 14.56 2.23
CA THR A 7 0.66 15.11 0.97
C THR A 7 0.92 14.01 -0.06
N ALA A 8 1.51 12.88 0.36
CA ALA A 8 1.72 11.73 -0.52
C ALA A 8 0.39 11.19 -1.06
N LEU A 9 -0.61 11.02 -0.21
CA LEU A 9 -1.97 10.60 -0.59
C LEU A 9 -2.61 11.57 -1.59
N HIS A 10 -2.52 12.88 -1.34
CA HIS A 10 -3.03 13.91 -2.24
C HIS A 10 -2.36 13.86 -3.63
N LEU A 11 -1.10 13.44 -3.69
CA LEU A 11 -0.33 13.30 -4.94
C LEU A 11 -0.41 11.87 -5.53
N HIS A 12 -1.28 11.00 -5.02
CA HIS A 12 -1.38 9.59 -5.42
C HIS A 12 -0.04 8.84 -5.35
N ARG A 13 0.74 9.10 -4.30
CA ARG A 13 2.02 8.42 -3.99
C ARG A 13 1.89 7.59 -2.73
N GLY A 14 2.70 6.53 -2.66
CA GLY A 14 2.82 5.73 -1.45
C GLY A 14 3.61 6.44 -0.34
N GLY A 15 3.36 6.04 0.90
CA GLY A 15 4.03 6.57 2.09
C GLY A 15 5.12 5.64 2.62
N SER A 16 6.33 6.14 2.88
CA SER A 16 7.40 5.33 3.50
C SER A 16 8.04 6.04 4.70
N PRO A 17 7.41 6.00 5.89
CA PRO A 17 8.05 6.43 7.13
C PRO A 17 9.26 5.54 7.42
N LYS A 18 10.44 6.14 7.62
CA LYS A 18 11.68 5.41 7.95
C LYS A 18 12.21 5.86 9.31
N GLY A 19 12.77 4.90 10.05
CA GLY A 19 13.32 5.13 11.39
C GLY A 19 13.53 3.83 12.17
N PRO A 20 14.24 3.87 13.32
CA PRO A 20 14.53 2.70 14.16
C PRO A 20 13.27 1.93 14.60
N ALA A 21 13.46 0.70 15.07
CA ALA A 21 12.38 -0.05 15.70
C ALA A 21 11.84 0.71 16.93
N GLY A 22 10.53 0.63 17.18
CA GLY A 22 9.90 1.28 18.33
C GLY A 22 9.64 2.79 18.19
N THR A 23 9.89 3.42 17.04
CA THR A 23 9.60 4.86 16.83
C THR A 23 8.18 5.15 16.33
N GLY A 24 7.25 4.21 16.49
CA GLY A 24 5.83 4.45 16.22
C GLY A 24 5.44 4.53 14.74
N LYS A 25 6.24 3.98 13.80
CA LYS A 25 6.00 4.13 12.34
C LYS A 25 4.64 3.55 11.93
N THR A 26 4.40 2.29 12.29
CA THR A 26 3.17 1.56 12.00
C THR A 26 1.98 2.19 12.72
N GLU A 27 2.18 2.57 13.98
CA GLU A 27 1.19 3.24 14.83
C GLU A 27 0.78 4.60 14.27
N THR A 28 1.72 5.36 13.71
CA THR A 28 1.46 6.65 13.06
C THR A 28 0.55 6.48 11.83
N VAL A 29 0.78 5.45 11.01
CA VAL A 29 -0.08 5.18 9.84
C VAL A 29 -1.48 4.74 10.29
N LYS A 30 -1.57 3.87 11.31
CA LYS A 30 -2.85 3.43 11.88
C LYS A 30 -3.65 4.57 12.49
N ASP A 31 -3.01 5.44 13.27
CA ASP A 31 -3.67 6.55 13.94
C ASP A 31 -4.13 7.61 12.93
N LEU A 32 -3.34 7.88 11.88
CA LEU A 32 -3.77 8.71 10.76
C LEU A 32 -5.00 8.13 10.05
N GLY A 33 -4.98 6.83 9.72
CA GLY A 33 -6.13 6.18 9.09
C GLY A 33 -7.38 6.25 9.96
N LYS A 34 -7.24 6.01 11.27
CA LYS A 34 -8.33 6.19 12.25
C LYS A 34 -8.89 7.62 12.23
N ALA A 35 -8.02 8.63 12.22
CA ALA A 35 -8.42 10.03 12.19
C ALA A 35 -9.17 10.42 10.90
N LEU A 36 -8.89 9.73 9.79
CA LEU A 36 -9.52 9.95 8.49
C LEU A 36 -10.71 9.02 8.21
N GLY A 37 -11.05 8.11 9.14
CA GLY A 37 -12.10 7.12 8.94
C GLY A 37 -11.75 6.02 7.94
N THR A 38 -10.46 5.79 7.69
CA THR A 38 -9.96 4.76 6.77
C THR A 38 -9.48 3.52 7.51
N TYR A 39 -9.90 2.35 7.05
CA TYR A 39 -9.44 1.08 7.59
C TYR A 39 -8.01 0.78 7.12
N VAL A 40 -7.09 0.63 8.08
CA VAL A 40 -5.67 0.33 7.83
C VAL A 40 -5.40 -1.13 8.16
N ILE A 41 -5.04 -1.90 7.15
CA ILE A 41 -4.60 -3.29 7.27
C ILE A 41 -3.09 -3.28 7.44
N VAL A 42 -2.62 -3.74 8.60
CA VAL A 42 -1.18 -3.91 8.84
C VAL A 42 -0.78 -5.32 8.49
N VAL A 43 0.24 -5.44 7.63
CA VAL A 43 0.85 -6.70 7.24
C VAL A 43 2.29 -6.69 7.73
N ASN A 44 2.66 -7.64 8.58
CA ASN A 44 4.07 -7.85 8.93
C ASN A 44 4.73 -8.67 7.81
N CYS A 45 5.73 -8.08 7.15
CA CYS A 45 6.43 -8.73 6.06
C CYS A 45 7.53 -9.66 6.57
N SER A 46 7.62 -10.83 5.94
CA SER A 46 8.64 -11.84 6.21
C SER A 46 9.16 -12.44 4.90
N GLU A 47 10.26 -13.20 4.99
CA GLU A 47 10.90 -13.84 3.83
C GLU A 47 9.98 -14.86 3.12
N GLY A 48 8.96 -15.38 3.81
CA GLY A 48 7.99 -16.32 3.25
C GLY A 48 6.88 -15.70 2.40
N LEU A 49 6.81 -14.36 2.28
CA LEU A 49 5.82 -13.70 1.44
C LEU A 49 6.23 -13.74 -0.04
N ASP A 50 5.39 -14.37 -0.86
CA ASP A 50 5.55 -14.40 -2.31
C ASP A 50 4.80 -13.24 -3.01
N TYR A 51 5.22 -12.94 -4.25
CA TYR A 51 4.61 -11.86 -5.05
C TYR A 51 3.12 -12.12 -5.34
N LYS A 52 2.68 -13.38 -5.37
CA LYS A 52 1.28 -13.75 -5.62
C LYS A 52 0.39 -13.39 -4.44
N SER A 53 0.85 -13.64 -3.22
CA SER A 53 0.12 -13.28 -2.01
C SER A 53 0.07 -11.76 -1.84
N MET A 54 1.17 -11.07 -2.10
CA MET A 54 1.21 -9.60 -2.11
C MET A 54 0.25 -9.04 -3.17
N GLY A 55 0.26 -9.57 -4.40
CA GLY A 55 -0.68 -9.21 -5.46
C GLY A 55 -2.14 -9.39 -5.05
N ARG A 56 -2.50 -10.51 -4.41
CA ARG A 56 -3.86 -10.71 -3.88
C ARG A 56 -4.24 -9.68 -2.82
N MET A 57 -3.33 -9.35 -1.90
CA MET A 57 -3.55 -8.31 -0.89
C MET A 57 -3.76 -6.94 -1.54
N TYR A 58 -2.89 -6.55 -2.47
CA TYR A 58 -3.00 -5.29 -3.21
C TYR A 58 -4.28 -5.18 -4.03
N SER A 59 -4.70 -6.27 -4.68
CA SER A 59 -5.98 -6.34 -5.39
C SER A 59 -7.17 -6.11 -4.44
N GLY A 60 -7.12 -6.68 -3.24
CA GLY A 60 -8.12 -6.44 -2.19
C GLY A 60 -8.14 -4.99 -1.71
N LEU A 61 -6.96 -4.39 -1.46
CA LEU A 61 -6.85 -2.98 -1.07
C LEU A 61 -7.41 -2.04 -2.15
N ALA A 62 -7.03 -2.26 -3.41
CA ALA A 62 -7.49 -1.45 -4.55
C ALA A 62 -9.02 -1.48 -4.69
N GLN A 63 -9.64 -2.65 -4.52
CA GLN A 63 -11.09 -2.82 -4.68
C GLN A 63 -11.91 -2.37 -3.47
N THR A 64 -11.32 -2.35 -2.28
CA THR A 64 -12.01 -1.94 -1.04
C THR A 64 -11.77 -0.47 -0.68
N GLY A 65 -10.69 0.12 -1.19
CA GLY A 65 -10.27 1.46 -0.81
C GLY A 65 -9.66 1.56 0.58
N ALA A 66 -9.31 0.41 1.19
CA ALA A 66 -8.58 0.35 2.45
C ALA A 66 -7.11 0.74 2.26
N TRP A 67 -6.41 0.99 3.36
CA TRP A 67 -4.98 1.27 3.35
C TRP A 67 -4.18 0.03 3.76
N GLY A 68 -3.11 -0.26 3.03
CA GLY A 68 -2.12 -1.25 3.41
C GLY A 68 -0.95 -0.58 4.13
N CYS A 69 -0.55 -1.10 5.29
CA CYS A 69 0.67 -0.72 5.98
C CYS A 69 1.58 -1.95 6.07
N PHE A 70 2.61 -2.00 5.22
CA PHE A 70 3.52 -3.15 5.11
C PHE A 70 4.74 -2.93 6.02
N ASP A 71 4.67 -3.49 7.21
CA ASP A 71 5.73 -3.40 8.22
C ASP A 71 6.88 -4.36 7.90
N GLU A 72 8.10 -3.98 8.26
CA GLU A 72 9.31 -4.75 7.96
C GLU A 72 9.46 -5.12 6.46
N PHE A 73 9.01 -4.26 5.54
CA PHE A 73 9.05 -4.48 4.08
C PHE A 73 10.45 -4.88 3.56
N ASN A 74 11.50 -4.45 4.24
CA ASN A 74 12.88 -4.83 3.96
C ASN A 74 13.23 -6.30 4.26
N ARG A 75 12.32 -7.08 4.84
CA ARG A 75 12.45 -8.54 5.05
C ARG A 75 11.89 -9.37 3.90
N ILE A 76 11.27 -8.74 2.90
CA ILE A 76 10.84 -9.44 1.69
C ILE A 76 12.09 -9.86 0.92
N ASN A 77 12.07 -11.09 0.37
CA ASN A 77 13.17 -11.58 -0.47
C ASN A 77 13.41 -10.61 -1.65
N ILE A 78 14.67 -10.27 -1.88
CA ILE A 78 15.08 -9.34 -2.94
C ILE A 78 14.59 -9.76 -4.33
N GLU A 79 14.46 -11.07 -4.58
CA GLU A 79 13.94 -11.64 -5.82
C GLU A 79 12.46 -11.28 -6.06
N VAL A 80 11.70 -11.02 -4.99
CA VAL A 80 10.27 -10.70 -5.01
C VAL A 80 10.04 -9.18 -5.13
N LEU A 81 10.99 -8.36 -4.70
CA LEU A 81 10.84 -6.90 -4.60
C LEU A 81 10.54 -6.23 -5.94
N SER A 82 11.13 -6.70 -7.04
CA SER A 82 10.92 -6.12 -8.37
C SER A 82 9.45 -6.22 -8.81
N VAL A 83 8.87 -7.42 -8.65
CA VAL A 83 7.47 -7.69 -9.00
C VAL A 83 6.53 -6.91 -8.08
N VAL A 84 6.82 -6.89 -6.77
CA VAL A 84 6.03 -6.13 -5.79
C VAL A 84 6.05 -4.63 -6.09
N ALA A 85 7.20 -4.07 -6.46
CA ALA A 85 7.30 -2.66 -6.83
C ALA A 85 6.45 -2.34 -8.07
N GLN A 86 6.44 -3.22 -9.07
CA GLN A 86 5.61 -3.07 -10.26
C GLN A 86 4.10 -3.16 -9.92
N GLN A 87 3.71 -4.05 -9.01
CA GLN A 87 2.33 -4.15 -8.52
C GLN A 87 1.87 -2.85 -7.86
N ILE A 88 2.67 -2.30 -6.93
CA ILE A 88 2.38 -1.02 -6.27
C ILE A 88 2.29 0.11 -7.32
N LEU A 89 3.27 0.17 -8.24
CA LEU A 89 3.29 1.20 -9.27
C LEU A 89 2.06 1.15 -10.18
N SER A 90 1.58 -0.04 -10.53
CA SER A 90 0.37 -0.21 -11.34
C SER A 90 -0.84 0.44 -10.67
N ILE A 91 -1.03 0.20 -9.37
CA ILE A 91 -2.12 0.78 -8.58
C ILE A 91 -1.98 2.30 -8.48
N LEU A 92 -0.80 2.80 -8.10
CA LEU A 92 -0.58 4.25 -7.95
C LEU A 92 -0.73 4.99 -9.28
N SER A 93 -0.33 4.37 -10.39
CA SER A 93 -0.50 4.95 -11.73
C SER A 93 -1.97 5.02 -12.12
N ALA A 94 -2.75 3.97 -11.83
CA ALA A 94 -4.19 3.96 -12.07
C ALA A 94 -4.92 5.00 -11.22
N LEU A 95 -4.52 5.18 -9.95
CA LEU A 95 -5.03 6.24 -9.08
C LEU A 95 -4.69 7.64 -9.63
N THR A 96 -3.44 7.84 -10.06
CA THR A 96 -2.99 9.12 -10.66
C THR A 96 -3.77 9.46 -11.94
N ALA A 97 -4.12 8.45 -12.73
CA ALA A 97 -4.91 8.59 -13.94
C ALA A 97 -6.42 8.72 -13.67
N ASN A 98 -6.86 8.76 -12.39
CA ASN A 98 -8.27 8.80 -11.98
C ASN A 98 -9.14 7.69 -12.60
N LEU A 99 -8.56 6.48 -12.74
CA LEU A 99 -9.30 5.33 -13.24
C LEU A 99 -10.21 4.76 -12.14
N THR A 100 -11.38 4.25 -12.55
CA THR A 100 -12.29 3.50 -11.67
C THR A 100 -12.15 1.99 -11.82
N ARG A 101 -11.48 1.54 -12.89
CA ARG A 101 -11.15 0.15 -13.21
C ARG A 101 -9.80 0.10 -13.91
N PHE A 102 -9.02 -0.95 -13.68
CA PHE A 102 -7.72 -1.13 -14.33
C PHE A 102 -7.35 -2.62 -14.38
N TYR A 103 -6.38 -2.96 -15.23
CA TYR A 103 -5.87 -4.32 -15.35
C TYR A 103 -4.75 -4.57 -14.34
N PHE A 104 -4.93 -5.59 -13.50
CA PHE A 104 -4.00 -5.94 -12.43
C PHE A 104 -3.91 -7.46 -12.28
N GLU A 105 -2.68 -8.00 -12.27
CA GLU A 105 -2.40 -9.44 -12.10
C GLU A 105 -3.20 -10.36 -13.04
N GLY A 106 -3.51 -9.91 -14.26
CA GLY A 106 -4.24 -10.71 -15.26
C GLY A 106 -5.75 -10.51 -15.28
N PHE A 107 -6.29 -9.62 -14.44
CA PHE A 107 -7.73 -9.39 -14.33
C PHE A 107 -8.05 -7.89 -14.38
N GLU A 108 -9.20 -7.53 -14.95
CA GLU A 108 -9.73 -6.19 -14.79
C GLU A 108 -10.42 -6.10 -13.42
N ILE A 109 -9.94 -5.22 -12.55
CA ILE A 109 -10.47 -5.03 -11.20
C ILE A 109 -10.97 -3.60 -11.00
N ASN A 110 -11.90 -3.42 -10.06
CA ASN A 110 -12.34 -2.10 -9.63
C ASN A 110 -11.22 -1.39 -8.85
N LEU A 111 -11.19 -0.06 -8.93
CA LEU A 111 -10.29 0.79 -8.18
C LEU A 111 -11.09 1.82 -7.40
N VAL A 112 -10.93 1.81 -6.07
CA VAL A 112 -11.49 2.81 -5.17
C VAL A 112 -10.44 3.87 -4.90
N TRP A 113 -10.78 5.13 -5.14
CA TRP A 113 -9.86 6.27 -5.06
C TRP A 113 -9.19 6.44 -3.68
N SER A 114 -9.81 5.93 -2.61
CA SER A 114 -9.29 6.02 -1.25
C SER A 114 -8.18 5.00 -0.94
N CYS A 115 -7.89 4.06 -1.85
CA CYS A 115 -6.84 3.07 -1.68
C CYS A 115 -5.49 3.74 -1.39
N GLY A 116 -4.79 3.24 -0.38
CA GLY A 116 -3.48 3.74 0.05
C GLY A 116 -2.51 2.60 0.30
N ILE A 117 -1.24 2.80 -0.06
CA ILE A 117 -0.13 1.85 0.11
C ILE A 117 1.06 2.56 0.76
#